data_AF-A0A5B9FVV7-F1
#
_entry.id   AF-A0A5B9FVV7-F1
#
_cell.length_a   1.000
_cell.length_b   1.000
_cell.length_c   1.000
_cell.angle_alpha   90.00
_cell.angle_beta   90.00
_cell.angle_gamma   90.00
#
_symmetry.space_group_name_H-M   'P 1'
#
loop_
_entity.id
_entity.type
_entity.pdbx_description
1 polymer ?
#
loop_
_entity_poly.entity_id
_entity_poly.type
_entity_poly.pdbx_seq_one_letter_code
_entity_poly.pdbx_strand_id
1 'polypeptide(L)'
;MKLFFKALLITLILQGCQKRKGDDKQFSQNKPNHFTKENDTLVIRTQKNKGGRFFGSGVHPIDLKDTTGTFLYPVIYPKTIENIRRGIQPIDFRSKTPYYINLIAGTAGKQRVFIVDANDNHDFTDDSIRLYRDFDWASNKDLVQCRYEISNGKQIVKDSSWIKIGNLHDDLGLGRSEYLTATININNKNYKVGVGNTYNGAFTYDNDANMNGTKIALLSDGVKVKDTIYERDHIGVGQYIKLSDNYYRFDNITNNGEYITLIKDNSFIKKTGTEVGMLAPAFSATTTTGSIINSTDLHDKILIIVNSCGCGGDVASTKAFFDISNKYGSKVHVIRMDSAIKERKTGTIQIDTELEANKDIYTKYRETYCSRICYVIGKDNRILDKFIVTDWKTDLPKILENSI
;
A
#
# COMPACT_ATOMS: atom_id res chain seq x y z
N MET A 1 -1.08 11.16 -63.61
CA MET A 1 -2.09 10.88 -62.56
C MET A 1 -1.53 10.16 -61.32
N LYS A 2 -0.66 9.13 -61.44
CA LYS A 2 -0.11 8.40 -60.27
C LYS A 2 0.95 9.16 -59.45
N LEU A 3 1.62 10.19 -60.00
CA LEU A 3 2.57 11.02 -59.24
C LEU A 3 1.89 12.08 -58.36
N PHE A 4 0.75 12.63 -58.80
CA PHE A 4 0.01 13.63 -58.04
C PHE A 4 -0.62 13.06 -56.76
N PHE A 5 -1.02 11.79 -56.77
CA PHE A 5 -1.57 11.11 -55.59
C PHE A 5 -0.53 10.81 -54.51
N LYS A 6 0.76 10.60 -54.87
CA LYS A 6 1.82 10.39 -53.88
C LYS A 6 2.23 11.67 -53.17
N ALA A 7 2.20 12.82 -53.86
CA ALA A 7 2.46 14.12 -53.24
C ALA A 7 1.31 14.53 -52.28
N LEU A 8 0.05 14.26 -52.64
CA LEU A 8 -1.10 14.56 -51.78
C LEU A 8 -1.12 13.70 -50.49
N LEU A 9 -0.69 12.43 -50.57
CA LEU A 9 -0.62 11.53 -49.41
C LEU A 9 0.51 11.90 -48.44
N ILE A 10 1.66 12.37 -48.94
CA ILE A 10 2.77 12.85 -48.10
C ILE A 10 2.41 14.18 -47.42
N THR A 11 1.61 15.03 -48.07
CA THR A 11 1.15 16.30 -47.48
C THR A 11 0.11 16.07 -46.37
N LEU A 12 -0.74 15.05 -46.48
CA LEU A 12 -1.70 14.67 -45.42
C LEU A 12 -1.03 13.97 -44.22
N ILE A 13 0.06 13.23 -44.42
CA ILE A 13 0.81 12.60 -43.32
C ILE A 13 1.64 13.64 -42.54
N LEU A 14 2.11 14.72 -43.19
CA LEU A 14 2.85 15.79 -42.52
C LEU A 14 1.96 16.83 -41.81
N GLN A 15 0.64 16.85 -42.07
CA GLN A 15 -0.32 17.65 -41.28
C GLN A 15 -0.80 16.95 -40.01
N GLY A 16 -0.55 15.65 -39.83
CA GLY A 16 -0.84 14.90 -38.60
C GLY A 16 0.22 15.04 -37.50
N CYS A 17 1.36 15.69 -37.78
CA CYS A 17 2.48 15.87 -36.85
C CYS A 17 2.87 17.34 -36.64
N GLN A 18 1.93 18.27 -36.82
CA GLN A 18 2.07 19.58 -36.18
C GLN A 18 1.53 19.49 -34.76
N LYS A 19 2.44 19.26 -33.81
CA LYS A 19 2.25 19.63 -32.40
C LYS A 19 1.62 21.02 -32.38
N ARG A 20 0.36 21.12 -31.94
CA ARG A 20 -0.23 22.41 -31.55
C ARG A 20 0.65 22.98 -30.45
N LYS A 21 1.55 23.89 -30.82
CA LYS A 21 2.15 24.87 -29.91
C LYS A 21 0.99 25.75 -29.43
N GLY A 22 0.24 25.26 -28.45
CA GLY A 22 -1.01 25.86 -28.00
C GLY A 22 -1.72 25.10 -26.88
N ASP A 23 -1.53 23.79 -26.75
CA ASP A 23 -2.21 22.99 -25.71
C ASP A 23 -1.45 22.91 -24.36
N ASP A 24 -0.32 23.61 -24.23
CA ASP A 24 0.37 23.84 -22.94
C ASP A 24 -0.30 24.95 -22.09
N LYS A 25 -1.46 25.46 -22.51
CA LYS A 25 -2.22 26.49 -21.80
C LYS A 25 -3.64 26.02 -21.47
N GLN A 26 -3.75 24.99 -20.63
CA GLN A 26 -4.92 24.86 -19.73
C GLN A 26 -4.67 24.13 -18.40
N PHE A 27 -3.42 24.04 -17.92
CA PHE A 27 -3.18 23.99 -16.47
C PHE A 27 -3.34 25.40 -15.91
N SER A 28 -4.58 25.90 -15.90
CA SER A 28 -4.90 27.19 -15.30
C SER A 28 -4.55 27.13 -13.82
N GLN A 29 -3.63 27.99 -13.43
CA GLN A 29 -3.10 28.19 -12.09
C GLN A 29 -4.16 28.70 -11.09
N ASN A 30 -5.19 27.93 -10.75
CA ASN A 30 -6.03 28.27 -9.59
C ASN A 30 -6.57 27.00 -8.92
N LYS A 31 -5.77 26.51 -7.95
CA LYS A 31 -5.95 25.36 -7.05
C LYS A 31 -5.49 23.99 -7.62
N PRO A 32 -4.38 23.41 -7.12
CA PRO A 32 -3.99 22.05 -7.48
C PRO A 32 -5.07 21.04 -7.07
N ASN A 33 -5.13 19.90 -7.78
CA ASN A 33 -5.93 18.72 -7.43
C ASN A 33 -7.46 18.95 -7.36
N HIS A 34 -8.05 19.62 -8.36
CA HIS A 34 -9.49 19.89 -8.42
C HIS A 34 -10.21 19.06 -9.49
N PHE A 35 -11.29 18.37 -9.12
CA PHE A 35 -12.21 17.73 -10.05
C PHE A 35 -13.29 18.72 -10.51
N THR A 36 -13.49 18.84 -11.81
CA THR A 36 -14.73 19.37 -12.39
C THR A 36 -15.71 18.23 -12.65
N LYS A 37 -17.00 18.55 -12.85
CA LYS A 37 -18.03 17.55 -13.17
C LYS A 37 -17.74 16.75 -14.47
N GLU A 38 -16.94 17.32 -15.35
CA GLU A 38 -16.63 16.79 -16.70
C GLU A 38 -15.40 15.87 -16.72
N ASN A 39 -14.48 16.01 -15.76
CA ASN A 39 -13.27 15.20 -15.71
C ASN A 39 -13.52 13.89 -14.95
N ASP A 40 -13.24 12.77 -15.60
CA ASP A 40 -13.21 11.46 -14.93
C ASP A 40 -11.86 11.17 -14.28
N THR A 41 -10.80 11.87 -14.67
CA THR A 41 -9.43 11.59 -14.25
C THR A 41 -8.78 12.81 -13.60
N LEU A 42 -8.11 12.61 -12.47
CA LEU A 42 -7.32 13.63 -11.79
C LEU A 42 -5.91 13.11 -11.49
N VAL A 43 -4.90 13.86 -11.92
CA VAL A 43 -3.51 13.66 -11.51
C VAL A 43 -3.24 14.55 -10.30
N ILE A 44 -2.97 13.92 -9.17
CA ILE A 44 -2.87 14.54 -7.86
C ILE A 44 -1.39 14.64 -7.49
N ARG A 45 -0.89 15.86 -7.30
CA ARG A 45 0.46 16.05 -6.76
C ARG A 45 0.48 15.79 -5.25
N THR A 46 1.46 15.04 -4.79
CA THR A 46 1.65 14.72 -3.37
C THR A 46 2.74 15.59 -2.73
N GLN A 47 2.77 15.57 -1.40
CA GLN A 47 3.81 16.17 -0.58
C GLN A 47 4.40 15.10 0.33
N LYS A 48 5.74 14.98 0.35
CA LYS A 48 6.47 14.15 1.30
C LYS A 48 6.49 14.78 2.70
N ASN A 49 6.30 13.94 3.70
CA ASN A 49 6.34 14.32 5.10
C ASN A 49 7.32 13.42 5.85
N LYS A 50 8.04 14.00 6.81
CA LYS A 50 9.00 13.33 7.67
C LYS A 50 8.30 12.35 8.64
N GLY A 51 8.84 11.14 8.79
CA GLY A 51 8.36 10.09 9.70
C GLY A 51 7.44 9.08 9.01
N GLY A 52 7.11 7.96 9.68
CA GLY A 52 6.18 6.95 9.12
C GLY A 52 4.70 7.13 9.50
N ARG A 53 4.44 7.87 10.59
CA ARG A 53 3.11 8.18 11.16
C ARG A 53 2.06 7.08 10.92
N PHE A 54 1.08 7.33 10.04
CA PHE A 54 -0.12 6.53 9.85
C PHE A 54 0.14 5.15 9.25
N PHE A 55 1.28 4.96 8.59
CA PHE A 55 1.61 3.75 7.83
C PHE A 55 2.70 2.91 8.50
N GLY A 56 3.12 3.30 9.71
CA GLY A 56 4.20 2.67 10.44
C GLY A 56 5.59 3.00 9.89
N SER A 57 6.60 2.45 10.53
CA SER A 57 7.99 2.44 10.04
C SER A 57 8.56 1.06 10.33
N GLY A 58 9.39 0.58 9.42
CA GLY A 58 10.12 -0.66 9.54
C GLY A 58 11.57 -0.41 9.16
N VAL A 59 12.45 -1.30 9.58
CA VAL A 59 13.87 -1.28 9.23
C VAL A 59 14.33 -2.68 8.89
N HIS A 60 15.37 -2.78 8.09
CA HIS A 60 16.03 -4.04 7.76
C HIS A 60 17.53 -3.92 8.05
N PRO A 61 18.21 -5.03 8.37
CA PRO A 61 19.65 -5.01 8.59
C PRO A 61 20.38 -4.62 7.31
N ILE A 62 21.40 -3.77 7.46
CA ILE A 62 22.32 -3.39 6.38
C ILE A 62 23.52 -4.32 6.37
N ASP A 63 23.83 -4.85 5.20
CA ASP A 63 25.06 -5.61 4.96
C ASP A 63 26.27 -4.66 4.90
N LEU A 64 27.09 -4.71 5.95
CA LEU A 64 28.31 -3.93 6.09
C LEU A 64 29.53 -4.76 5.68
N LYS A 65 30.31 -4.30 4.71
CA LYS A 65 31.51 -5.00 4.23
C LYS A 65 32.78 -4.25 4.58
N ASP A 66 33.89 -4.96 4.70
CA ASP A 66 35.21 -4.35 4.86
C ASP A 66 35.49 -3.39 3.69
N THR A 67 36.23 -2.31 3.93
CA THR A 67 36.63 -1.34 2.89
C THR A 67 37.47 -1.93 1.76
N THR A 68 38.10 -3.09 1.98
CA THR A 68 38.81 -3.88 0.97
C THR A 68 37.88 -4.66 0.05
N GLY A 69 36.58 -4.72 0.35
CA GLY A 69 35.58 -5.37 -0.48
C GLY A 69 35.34 -4.67 -1.83
N THR A 70 34.70 -5.38 -2.75
CA THR A 70 34.34 -4.83 -4.06
C THR A 70 33.12 -3.91 -3.93
N PHE A 71 33.32 -2.62 -4.18
CA PHE A 71 32.25 -1.62 -4.29
C PHE A 71 32.17 -1.06 -5.71
N LEU A 72 31.01 -0.51 -6.06
CA LEU A 72 30.74 0.04 -7.40
C LEU A 72 31.58 1.27 -7.75
N TYR A 73 32.02 2.01 -6.74
CA TYR A 73 32.79 3.25 -6.87
C TYR A 73 33.56 3.55 -5.57
N PRO A 74 34.68 4.30 -5.66
CA PRO A 74 35.41 4.77 -4.50
C PRO A 74 34.61 5.83 -3.73
N VAL A 75 34.97 6.03 -2.45
CA VAL A 75 34.42 7.06 -1.56
C VAL A 75 35.55 7.64 -0.70
N ILE A 76 35.36 8.83 -0.16
CA ILE A 76 36.32 9.46 0.75
C ILE A 76 35.92 9.12 2.19
N TYR A 77 36.87 8.58 2.96
CA TYR A 77 36.66 8.21 4.36
C TYR A 77 37.22 9.27 5.32
N PRO A 78 36.53 9.57 6.43
CA PRO A 78 37.07 10.44 7.49
C PRO A 78 38.21 9.76 8.24
N LYS A 79 39.31 10.50 8.42
CA LYS A 79 40.51 10.02 9.13
C LYS A 79 40.29 9.73 10.61
N THR A 80 39.21 10.26 11.19
CA THR A 80 38.88 10.14 12.62
C THR A 80 38.12 8.86 12.96
N ILE A 81 37.74 8.06 11.95
CA ILE A 81 36.98 6.82 12.15
C ILE A 81 37.88 5.62 11.83
N GLU A 82 37.93 4.68 12.77
CA GLU A 82 38.69 3.45 12.67
C GLU A 82 37.77 2.25 12.36
N ASN A 83 38.36 1.13 11.91
CA ASN A 83 37.65 -0.13 11.65
C ASN A 83 36.41 0.04 10.76
N ILE A 84 36.55 0.85 9.70
CA ILE A 84 35.46 1.20 8.82
C ILE A 84 34.93 -0.04 8.10
N ARG A 85 33.61 -0.20 8.11
CA ARG A 85 32.85 -1.06 7.22
C ARG A 85 31.86 -0.20 6.44
N ARG A 86 31.64 -0.52 5.17
CA ARG A 86 30.76 0.22 4.27
C ARG A 86 29.54 -0.61 3.87
N GLY A 87 28.38 0.03 3.88
CA GLY A 87 27.12 -0.51 3.40
C GLY A 87 26.54 0.36 2.27
N ILE A 88 25.77 -0.28 1.39
CA ILE A 88 25.02 0.39 0.33
C ILE A 88 23.57 -0.07 0.40
N GLN A 89 22.63 0.88 0.44
CA GLN A 89 21.20 0.59 0.42
C GLN A 89 20.64 0.95 -0.95
N PRO A 90 20.16 0.00 -1.76
CA PRO A 90 19.49 0.33 -3.02
C PRO A 90 18.20 1.13 -2.76
N ILE A 91 18.01 2.19 -3.54
CA ILE A 91 16.81 3.04 -3.53
C ILE A 91 15.63 2.32 -4.17
N ASP A 92 15.88 1.62 -5.27
CA ASP A 92 14.86 0.91 -6.07
C ASP A 92 15.39 -0.47 -6.48
N PHE A 93 14.86 -1.53 -5.84
CA PHE A 93 15.21 -2.91 -6.13
C PHE A 93 14.80 -3.37 -7.54
N ARG A 94 13.95 -2.61 -8.23
CA ARG A 94 13.46 -2.94 -9.58
C ARG A 94 14.24 -2.20 -10.68
N SER A 95 15.10 -1.26 -10.31
CA SER A 95 15.84 -0.47 -11.29
C SER A 95 16.95 -1.29 -11.94
N LYS A 96 17.05 -1.21 -13.28
CA LYS A 96 18.20 -1.76 -14.03
C LYS A 96 19.49 -0.98 -13.76
N THR A 97 19.36 0.29 -13.38
CA THR A 97 20.46 1.17 -13.00
C THR A 97 20.20 1.60 -11.55
N PRO A 98 20.66 0.81 -10.57
CA PRO A 98 20.37 1.06 -9.16
C PRO A 98 21.13 2.29 -8.66
N TYR A 99 20.43 3.08 -7.87
CA TYR A 99 20.97 4.17 -7.06
C TYR A 99 20.99 3.75 -5.60
N TYR A 100 21.86 4.36 -4.81
CA TYR A 100 22.15 3.88 -3.47
C TYR A 100 22.20 5.03 -2.45
N ILE A 101 21.81 4.73 -1.21
CA ILE A 101 22.28 5.48 -0.05
C ILE A 101 23.54 4.80 0.46
N ASN A 102 24.63 5.56 0.56
CA ASN A 102 25.89 5.07 1.11
C ASN A 102 25.94 5.33 2.62
N LEU A 103 26.50 4.38 3.35
CA LEU A 103 26.79 4.57 4.76
C LEU A 103 28.05 3.80 5.17
N ILE A 104 28.70 4.29 6.21
CA ILE A 104 29.79 3.61 6.88
C ILE A 104 29.49 3.44 8.36
N ALA A 105 30.04 2.38 8.94
CA ALA A 105 30.06 2.15 10.38
C ALA A 105 31.50 1.88 10.82
N GLY A 106 31.85 2.28 12.03
CA GLY A 106 33.20 2.10 12.58
C GLY A 106 33.29 2.56 14.02
N THR A 107 34.49 2.93 14.45
CA THR A 107 34.76 3.40 15.81
C THR A 107 35.37 4.80 15.82
N ALA A 108 34.81 5.71 16.63
CA ALA A 108 35.42 6.99 16.97
C ALA A 108 35.94 6.89 18.42
N GLY A 109 37.24 6.64 18.59
CA GLY A 109 37.80 6.25 19.88
C GLY A 109 37.15 4.96 20.40
N LYS A 110 36.48 5.02 21.56
CA LYS A 110 35.80 3.85 22.17
C LYS A 110 34.33 3.68 21.77
N GLN A 111 33.78 4.58 20.94
CA GLN A 111 32.36 4.58 20.61
C GLN A 111 32.10 4.00 19.22
N ARG A 112 31.10 3.12 19.10
CA ARG A 112 30.56 2.69 17.81
C ARG A 112 29.80 3.85 17.18
N VAL A 113 30.11 4.13 15.92
CA VAL A 113 29.50 5.22 15.16
C VAL A 113 29.09 4.77 13.77
N PHE A 114 28.20 5.55 13.15
CA PHE A 114 27.88 5.46 11.74
C PHE A 114 27.85 6.86 11.11
N ILE A 115 28.04 6.89 9.79
CA ILE A 115 27.91 8.09 8.95
C ILE A 115 27.12 7.67 7.70
N VAL A 116 26.24 8.56 7.25
CA VAL A 116 25.45 8.38 6.03
C VAL A 116 25.82 9.49 5.09
N ASP A 117 26.07 9.16 3.82
CA ASP A 117 26.25 10.12 2.74
C ASP A 117 24.90 10.80 2.48
N ALA A 118 24.69 11.95 3.09
CA ALA A 118 23.40 12.61 3.09
C ALA A 118 23.14 13.40 1.79
N ASN A 119 24.20 13.76 1.07
CA ASN A 119 24.14 14.66 -0.08
C ASN A 119 24.49 13.97 -1.42
N ASP A 120 24.85 12.69 -1.39
CA ASP A 120 25.19 11.84 -2.54
C ASP A 120 26.46 12.33 -3.27
N ASN A 121 27.45 12.82 -2.51
CA ASN A 121 28.73 13.31 -3.05
C ASN A 121 29.88 12.29 -2.92
N HIS A 122 29.64 11.13 -2.29
CA HIS A 122 30.62 10.08 -2.01
C HIS A 122 31.78 10.51 -1.10
N ASP A 123 31.58 11.53 -0.27
CA ASP A 123 32.55 12.08 0.67
C ASP A 123 31.98 12.13 2.09
N PHE A 124 32.32 11.13 2.91
CA PHE A 124 31.83 11.05 4.29
C PHE A 124 32.49 12.07 5.24
N THR A 125 33.41 12.92 4.77
CA THR A 125 34.11 13.89 5.62
C THR A 125 33.27 15.14 5.92
N ASP A 126 32.23 15.41 5.12
CA ASP A 126 31.31 16.52 5.34
C ASP A 126 29.99 16.11 6.01
N ASP A 127 29.79 14.81 6.24
CA ASP A 127 28.62 14.26 6.91
C ASP A 127 28.74 14.18 8.43
N SER A 128 27.59 14.11 9.11
CA SER A 128 27.54 14.02 10.57
C SER A 128 27.91 12.62 11.09
N ILE A 129 28.88 12.56 12.02
CA ILE A 129 29.18 11.36 12.81
C ILE A 129 28.06 11.13 13.82
N ARG A 130 27.44 9.95 13.80
CA ARG A 130 26.31 9.59 14.66
C ARG A 130 26.65 8.38 15.52
N LEU A 131 26.20 8.41 16.77
CA LEU A 131 26.37 7.30 17.70
C LEU A 131 25.44 6.15 17.32
N TYR A 132 25.95 4.93 17.49
CA TYR A 132 25.12 3.74 17.47
C TYR A 132 24.15 3.76 18.66
N ARG A 133 22.84 3.73 18.38
CA ARG A 133 21.78 3.75 19.39
C ARG A 133 20.66 2.80 18.99
N ASP A 134 19.96 2.26 19.97
CA ASP A 134 18.74 1.50 19.73
C ASP A 134 17.66 2.37 19.09
N PHE A 135 16.75 1.74 18.35
CA PHE A 135 15.65 2.45 17.72
C PHE A 135 14.70 3.05 18.75
N ASP A 136 14.58 4.38 18.72
CA ASP A 136 13.39 5.04 19.24
C ASP A 136 12.30 5.01 18.17
N TRP A 137 11.44 3.98 18.23
CA TRP A 137 10.35 3.78 17.27
C TRP A 137 9.32 4.92 17.29
N ALA A 138 9.13 5.56 18.44
CA ALA A 138 8.16 6.63 18.63
C ALA A 138 8.68 8.01 18.19
N SER A 139 10.00 8.19 18.07
CA SER A 139 10.61 9.47 17.74
C SER A 139 10.97 9.63 16.26
N ASN A 140 10.87 10.87 15.78
CA ASN A 140 11.35 11.31 14.47
C ASN A 140 12.50 12.33 14.58
N LYS A 141 13.09 12.49 15.77
CA LYS A 141 14.13 13.52 16.01
C LYS A 141 15.41 13.21 15.23
N ASP A 142 15.88 11.98 15.28
CA ASP A 142 17.20 11.58 14.78
C ASP A 142 17.21 11.07 13.32
N LEU A 143 16.13 11.29 12.56
CA LEU A 143 16.09 10.89 11.15
C LEU A 143 17.09 11.68 10.31
N VAL A 144 17.76 10.99 9.38
CA VAL A 144 18.71 11.59 8.44
C VAL A 144 17.98 11.84 7.12
N GLN A 145 18.06 13.06 6.57
CA GLN A 145 17.56 13.32 5.23
C GLN A 145 18.66 12.98 4.23
N CYS A 146 18.37 12.10 3.28
CA CYS A 146 19.31 11.69 2.24
C CYS A 146 18.80 12.15 0.88
N ARG A 147 19.68 12.71 0.07
CA ARG A 147 19.46 12.97 -1.35
C ARG A 147 19.89 11.77 -2.16
N TYR A 148 19.21 11.52 -3.26
CA TYR A 148 19.53 10.43 -4.17
C TYR A 148 18.86 10.66 -5.53
N GLU A 149 19.32 9.92 -6.53
CA GLU A 149 18.64 9.82 -7.81
C GLU A 149 17.64 8.66 -7.83
N ILE A 150 16.50 8.85 -8.50
CA ILE A 150 15.45 7.84 -8.63
C ILE A 150 14.72 8.00 -9.95
N SER A 151 14.28 6.89 -10.55
CA SER A 151 13.36 6.95 -11.68
C SER A 151 11.96 7.33 -11.20
N ASN A 152 11.32 8.32 -11.84
CA ASN A 152 9.90 8.61 -11.64
C ASN A 152 8.99 7.81 -12.60
N GLY A 153 9.56 6.84 -13.34
CA GLY A 153 8.89 6.07 -14.38
C GLY A 153 9.04 6.64 -15.79
N LYS A 154 9.50 7.89 -15.93
CA LYS A 154 9.78 8.54 -17.24
C LYS A 154 11.25 8.91 -17.40
N GLN A 155 11.85 9.43 -16.33
CA GLN A 155 13.24 9.87 -16.30
C GLN A 155 13.81 9.69 -14.90
N ILE A 156 15.14 9.81 -14.81
CA ILE A 156 15.83 9.95 -13.52
C ILE A 156 15.67 11.37 -13.02
N VAL A 157 15.31 11.51 -11.75
CA VAL A 157 15.17 12.80 -11.05
C VAL A 157 15.95 12.76 -9.74
N LYS A 158 16.38 13.93 -9.28
CA LYS A 158 16.89 14.09 -7.92
C LYS A 158 15.73 14.16 -6.95
N ASP A 159 15.84 13.43 -5.85
CA ASP A 159 14.83 13.36 -4.82
C ASP A 159 15.50 13.32 -3.43
N SER A 160 14.69 13.34 -2.38
CA SER A 160 15.16 13.11 -1.02
C SER A 160 14.10 12.42 -0.17
N SER A 161 14.55 11.74 0.86
CA SER A 161 13.70 11.14 1.89
C SER A 161 14.41 11.14 3.24
N TRP A 162 13.68 10.79 4.29
CA TRP A 162 14.24 10.59 5.62
C TRP A 162 14.42 9.11 5.91
N ILE A 163 15.53 8.76 6.53
CA ILE A 163 15.81 7.41 6.97
C ILE A 163 15.90 7.36 8.49
N LYS A 164 15.39 6.26 9.05
CA LYS A 164 15.57 5.86 10.44
C LYS A 164 16.67 4.81 10.49
N ILE A 165 17.69 5.06 11.29
CA ILE A 165 18.85 4.19 11.46
C ILE A 165 19.07 3.95 12.96
N GLY A 166 19.44 2.72 13.32
CA GLY A 166 19.65 2.32 14.70
C GLY A 166 20.12 0.88 14.82
N ASN A 167 20.29 0.42 16.06
CA ASN A 167 20.69 -0.94 16.38
C ASN A 167 19.50 -1.90 16.25
N LEU A 168 19.66 -2.95 15.42
CA LEU A 168 18.72 -4.05 15.24
C LEU A 168 19.47 -5.36 15.56
N HIS A 169 19.30 -5.91 16.76
CA HIS A 169 19.95 -7.16 17.17
C HIS A 169 21.48 -7.16 16.92
N ASP A 170 22.16 -6.11 17.39
CA ASP A 170 23.60 -5.84 17.24
C ASP A 170 24.07 -5.41 15.83
N ASP A 171 23.21 -5.55 14.82
CA ASP A 171 23.41 -5.07 13.45
C ASP A 171 22.86 -3.65 13.25
N LEU A 172 23.25 -3.00 12.14
CA LEU A 172 22.76 -1.67 11.81
C LEU A 172 21.50 -1.83 10.99
N GLY A 173 20.37 -1.47 11.55
CA GLY A 173 19.12 -1.38 10.83
C GLY A 173 18.97 -0.03 10.12
N LEU A 174 18.37 -0.05 8.94
CA LEU A 174 17.96 1.15 8.21
C LEU A 174 16.57 0.94 7.64
N GLY A 175 15.76 1.99 7.64
CA GLY A 175 14.50 1.99 6.91
C GLY A 175 14.07 3.38 6.52
N ARG A 176 13.33 3.48 5.42
CA ARG A 176 12.69 4.73 5.03
C ARG A 176 11.67 5.16 6.08
N SER A 177 11.61 6.45 6.36
CA SER A 177 10.69 7.06 7.31
C SER A 177 10.06 8.31 6.70
N GLU A 178 9.16 8.07 5.75
CA GLU A 178 8.35 9.11 5.12
C GLU A 178 6.93 8.62 4.86
N TYR A 179 6.00 9.57 4.70
CA TYR A 179 4.70 9.32 4.11
C TYR A 179 4.30 10.49 3.22
N LEU A 180 3.44 10.23 2.24
CA LEU A 180 2.92 11.25 1.35
C LEU A 180 1.58 11.74 1.85
N THR A 181 1.24 12.98 1.53
CA THR A 181 -0.10 13.51 1.66
C THR A 181 -0.52 14.27 0.42
N ALA A 182 -1.80 14.26 0.12
CA ALA A 182 -2.38 15.16 -0.85
C ALA A 182 -3.74 15.67 -0.38
N THR A 183 -4.07 16.90 -0.77
CA THR A 183 -5.43 17.44 -0.65
C THR A 183 -6.10 17.33 -2.01
N ILE A 184 -7.34 16.86 -2.03
CA ILE A 184 -8.16 16.66 -3.22
C ILE A 184 -9.43 17.48 -3.05
N ASN A 185 -9.81 18.29 -4.03
CA ASN A 185 -11.08 19.01 -4.00
C ASN A 185 -12.06 18.39 -4.99
N ILE A 186 -13.19 17.89 -4.49
CA ILE A 186 -14.28 17.31 -5.27
C ILE A 186 -15.57 18.03 -4.88
N ASN A 187 -16.26 18.66 -5.83
CA ASN A 187 -17.52 19.37 -5.61
C ASN A 187 -17.45 20.37 -4.42
N ASN A 188 -16.39 21.18 -4.36
CA ASN A 188 -16.11 22.13 -3.28
C ASN A 188 -15.84 21.52 -1.90
N LYS A 189 -15.74 20.19 -1.79
CA LYS A 189 -15.35 19.49 -0.57
C LYS A 189 -13.89 19.09 -0.64
N ASN A 190 -13.14 19.41 0.41
CA ASN A 190 -11.73 19.04 0.53
C ASN A 190 -11.59 17.69 1.24
N TYR A 191 -10.82 16.81 0.62
CA TYR A 191 -10.42 15.52 1.18
C TYR A 191 -8.91 15.53 1.36
N LYS A 192 -8.43 14.87 2.42
CA LYS A 192 -6.99 14.64 2.62
C LYS A 192 -6.72 13.15 2.56
N VAL A 193 -5.80 12.76 1.70
CA VAL A 193 -5.32 11.38 1.61
C VAL A 193 -3.88 11.29 2.08
N GLY A 194 -3.53 10.16 2.65
CA GLY A 194 -2.18 9.78 3.03
C GLY A 194 -1.75 8.57 2.21
N VAL A 195 -0.46 8.46 1.90
CA VAL A 195 0.10 7.29 1.23
C VAL A 195 1.40 6.87 1.90
N GLY A 196 1.58 5.57 2.12
CA GLY A 196 2.83 4.96 2.58
C GLY A 196 3.12 3.68 1.82
N ASN A 197 4.39 3.27 1.77
CA ASN A 197 4.73 1.92 1.37
C ASN A 197 5.01 1.12 2.64
N THR A 198 4.40 -0.05 2.75
CA THR A 198 4.63 -0.94 3.90
C THR A 198 5.99 -1.64 3.83
N TYR A 199 6.59 -1.74 2.64
CA TYR A 199 7.97 -2.16 2.45
C TYR A 199 8.94 -0.99 2.64
N ASN A 200 9.48 -0.88 3.86
CA ASN A 200 10.33 0.24 4.30
C ASN A 200 11.77 0.17 3.77
N GLY A 201 12.16 -0.93 3.13
CA GLY A 201 13.49 -1.07 2.54
C GLY A 201 13.63 -0.38 1.19
N ALA A 202 12.52 -0.13 0.48
CA ALA A 202 12.52 0.57 -0.79
C ALA A 202 12.12 2.04 -0.61
N PHE A 203 12.70 2.91 -1.44
CA PHE A 203 12.38 4.33 -1.52
C PHE A 203 11.36 4.63 -2.61
N THR A 204 10.68 3.58 -3.07
CA THR A 204 9.69 3.62 -4.12
C THR A 204 8.29 3.38 -3.61
N TYR A 205 7.34 3.72 -4.46
CA TYR A 205 5.94 3.37 -4.35
C TYR A 205 5.63 2.42 -5.52
N ASP A 206 5.03 1.29 -5.21
CA ASP A 206 4.58 0.35 -6.23
C ASP A 206 3.08 0.52 -6.52
N ASN A 207 2.68 -0.01 -7.67
CA ASN A 207 1.28 -0.09 -8.08
C ASN A 207 0.63 -1.40 -7.64
N ASP A 208 1.22 -2.10 -6.66
CA ASP A 208 0.69 -3.39 -6.23
C ASP A 208 -0.33 -3.18 -5.12
N ALA A 209 -1.50 -3.82 -5.26
CA ALA A 209 -2.53 -3.83 -4.23
C ALA A 209 -2.18 -4.80 -3.07
N ASN A 210 -1.13 -5.60 -3.23
CA ASN A 210 -0.71 -6.62 -2.27
C ASN A 210 -0.42 -6.04 -0.87
N MET A 211 -0.28 -6.93 0.10
CA MET A 211 -0.09 -6.58 1.51
C MET A 211 1.19 -5.78 1.79
N ASN A 212 2.21 -5.93 0.94
CA ASN A 212 3.52 -5.28 1.07
C ASN A 212 3.68 -4.04 0.17
N GLY A 213 2.61 -3.65 -0.52
CA GLY A 213 2.63 -2.57 -1.49
C GLY A 213 2.28 -1.21 -0.91
N THR A 214 2.06 -0.27 -1.82
CA THR A 214 1.58 1.08 -1.50
C THR A 214 0.17 1.03 -0.90
N LYS A 215 0.03 1.61 0.29
CA LYS A 215 -1.25 1.80 0.98
C LYS A 215 -1.65 3.26 0.98
N ILE A 216 -2.91 3.50 0.68
CA ILE A 216 -3.55 4.81 0.63
C ILE A 216 -4.65 4.81 1.69
N ALA A 217 -4.82 5.93 2.40
CA ALA A 217 -5.90 6.07 3.38
C ALA A 217 -6.51 7.47 3.33
N LEU A 218 -7.82 7.56 3.60
CA LEU A 218 -8.50 8.84 3.79
C LEU A 218 -8.21 9.37 5.19
N LEU A 219 -7.40 10.43 5.27
CA LEU A 219 -7.04 11.10 6.52
C LEU A 219 -8.08 12.13 6.96
N SER A 220 -8.80 12.73 6.01
CA SER A 220 -9.90 13.64 6.30
C SER A 220 -10.91 13.70 5.16
N ASP A 221 -12.18 13.76 5.52
CA ASP A 221 -13.29 14.03 4.61
C ASP A 221 -13.75 15.49 4.64
N GLY A 222 -12.95 16.40 5.19
CA GLY A 222 -13.29 17.82 5.35
C GLY A 222 -14.16 18.13 6.58
N VAL A 223 -14.71 17.12 7.25
CA VAL A 223 -15.44 17.27 8.53
C VAL A 223 -14.69 16.58 9.65
N LYS A 224 -14.31 15.32 9.44
CA LYS A 224 -13.55 14.50 10.38
C LYS A 224 -12.10 14.46 9.93
N VAL A 225 -11.19 14.50 10.90
CA VAL A 225 -9.76 14.29 10.70
C VAL A 225 -9.40 13.06 11.53
N LYS A 226 -8.75 12.09 10.89
CA LYS A 226 -8.26 10.89 11.55
C LYS A 226 -6.89 11.17 12.17
N ASP A 227 -6.74 10.77 13.43
CA ASP A 227 -5.46 10.72 14.13
C ASP A 227 -4.79 9.33 13.99
N THR A 228 -5.61 8.30 13.78
CA THR A 228 -5.23 6.89 13.64
C THR A 228 -5.83 6.30 12.36
N ILE A 229 -5.06 5.44 11.68
CA ILE A 229 -5.50 4.66 10.52
C ILE A 229 -5.44 3.19 10.91
N TYR A 230 -6.53 2.47 10.67
CA TYR A 230 -6.61 1.03 10.92
C TYR A 230 -6.43 0.26 9.62
N GLU A 231 -6.17 -1.05 9.69
CA GLU A 231 -5.97 -1.88 8.49
C GLU A 231 -7.18 -1.81 7.53
N ARG A 232 -8.40 -1.73 8.08
CA ARG A 232 -9.64 -1.55 7.30
C ARG A 232 -9.72 -0.25 6.49
N ASP A 233 -8.89 0.74 6.84
CA ASP A 233 -8.83 2.04 6.16
C ASP A 233 -7.82 2.04 5.00
N HIS A 234 -7.00 0.99 4.88
CA HIS A 234 -6.01 0.86 3.82
C HIS A 234 -6.67 0.50 2.49
N ILE A 235 -6.29 1.26 1.46
CA ILE A 235 -6.74 1.15 0.08
C ILE A 235 -5.49 0.98 -0.78
N GLY A 236 -5.41 -0.10 -1.53
CA GLY A 236 -4.33 -0.35 -2.48
C GLY A 236 -4.48 0.47 -3.77
N VAL A 237 -3.40 0.54 -4.54
CA VAL A 237 -3.49 0.98 -5.95
C VAL A 237 -4.37 -0.02 -6.72
N GLY A 238 -5.24 0.47 -7.58
CA GLY A 238 -6.30 -0.28 -8.27
C GLY A 238 -7.60 -0.42 -7.48
N GLN A 239 -7.61 -0.12 -6.17
CA GLN A 239 -8.80 -0.18 -5.32
C GLN A 239 -9.57 1.15 -5.29
N TYR A 240 -10.75 1.11 -4.67
CA TYR A 240 -11.76 2.16 -4.78
C TYR A 240 -12.04 2.84 -3.44
N ILE A 241 -12.42 4.10 -3.52
CA ILE A 241 -12.93 4.90 -2.41
C ILE A 241 -14.21 5.60 -2.82
N LYS A 242 -15.19 5.64 -1.91
CA LYS A 242 -16.38 6.48 -2.07
C LYS A 242 -16.09 7.88 -1.56
N LEU A 243 -16.21 8.89 -2.41
CA LEU A 243 -16.05 10.31 -2.05
C LEU A 243 -17.31 11.06 -2.51
N SER A 244 -18.06 11.61 -1.54
CA SER A 244 -19.42 12.10 -1.78
C SER A 244 -20.29 10.98 -2.36
N ASP A 245 -20.98 11.22 -3.48
CA ASP A 245 -21.91 10.26 -4.10
C ASP A 245 -21.26 9.38 -5.18
N ASN A 246 -19.95 9.49 -5.39
CA ASN A 246 -19.26 8.81 -6.47
C ASN A 246 -18.15 7.90 -5.95
N TYR A 247 -17.77 6.92 -6.76
CA TYR A 247 -16.66 6.01 -6.51
C TYR A 247 -15.46 6.38 -7.38
N TYR A 248 -14.28 6.31 -6.79
CA TYR A 248 -13.03 6.67 -7.43
C TYR A 248 -12.00 5.57 -7.23
N ARG A 249 -11.28 5.21 -8.28
CA ARG A 249 -10.17 4.26 -8.27
C ARG A 249 -8.84 4.99 -8.16
N PHE A 250 -7.99 4.61 -7.21
CA PHE A 250 -6.59 5.02 -7.21
C PHE A 250 -5.84 4.24 -8.29
N ASP A 251 -5.82 4.74 -9.51
CA ASP A 251 -5.37 4.01 -10.67
C ASP A 251 -3.86 3.73 -10.69
N ASN A 252 -3.06 4.71 -10.26
CA ASN A 252 -1.62 4.67 -10.39
C ASN A 252 -0.95 5.57 -9.35
N ILE A 253 0.29 5.27 -9.00
CA ILE A 253 1.23 6.16 -8.31
C ILE A 253 2.57 6.16 -9.04
N THR A 254 3.23 7.31 -9.15
CA THR A 254 4.59 7.33 -9.71
C THR A 254 5.57 6.64 -8.78
N ASN A 255 6.65 6.09 -9.34
CA ASN A 255 7.64 5.31 -8.58
C ASN A 255 8.25 6.08 -7.40
N ASN A 256 8.42 7.40 -7.52
CA ASN A 256 8.90 8.29 -6.47
C ASN A 256 7.77 8.90 -5.59
N GLY A 257 6.52 8.55 -5.88
CA GLY A 257 5.35 9.02 -5.13
C GLY A 257 4.84 10.42 -5.49
N GLU A 258 5.50 11.14 -6.39
CA GLU A 258 5.18 12.54 -6.71
C GLU A 258 3.73 12.75 -7.18
N TYR A 259 3.16 11.79 -7.93
CA TYR A 259 1.81 11.87 -8.45
C TYR A 259 1.00 10.61 -8.17
N ILE A 260 -0.29 10.79 -7.85
CA ILE A 260 -1.31 9.75 -7.78
C ILE A 260 -2.35 10.03 -8.86
N THR A 261 -2.78 9.01 -9.60
CA THR A 261 -3.90 9.13 -10.54
C THR A 261 -5.17 8.62 -9.88
N LEU A 262 -6.22 9.44 -9.85
CA LEU A 262 -7.54 9.09 -9.34
C LEU A 262 -8.56 9.14 -10.47
N ILE A 263 -9.32 8.05 -10.68
CA ILE A 263 -10.30 7.93 -11.76
C ILE A 263 -11.69 7.70 -11.19
N LYS A 264 -12.65 8.57 -11.52
CA LYS A 264 -14.07 8.40 -11.23
C LYS A 264 -14.64 7.25 -12.04
N ASP A 265 -15.28 6.29 -11.35
CA ASP A 265 -15.85 5.11 -11.98
C ASP A 265 -17.39 5.10 -11.91
N ASN A 266 -18.01 5.49 -13.01
CA ASN A 266 -19.47 5.51 -13.16
C ASN A 266 -20.07 4.09 -13.28
N SER A 267 -19.26 3.07 -13.52
CA SER A 267 -19.69 1.68 -13.66
C SER A 267 -19.54 0.86 -12.38
N PHE A 268 -18.96 1.44 -11.32
CA PHE A 268 -18.62 0.76 -10.06
C PHE A 268 -19.78 -0.09 -9.50
N ILE A 269 -21.00 0.46 -9.49
CA ILE A 269 -22.17 -0.20 -8.90
C ILE A 269 -22.54 -1.53 -9.57
N LYS A 270 -22.07 -1.75 -10.80
CA LYS A 270 -22.27 -2.97 -11.60
C LYS A 270 -21.09 -3.93 -11.51
N LYS A 271 -19.99 -3.54 -10.87
CA LYS A 271 -18.80 -4.38 -10.74
C LYS A 271 -18.97 -5.44 -9.67
N THR A 272 -18.34 -6.59 -9.92
CA THR A 272 -18.24 -7.70 -8.98
C THR A 272 -16.84 -7.73 -8.39
N GLY A 273 -16.74 -7.82 -7.06
CA GLY A 273 -15.48 -7.82 -6.33
C GLY A 273 -15.68 -7.68 -4.82
N THR A 274 -14.58 -7.67 -4.08
CA THR A 274 -14.60 -7.65 -2.61
C THR A 274 -14.45 -6.25 -2.00
N GLU A 275 -14.58 -5.20 -2.83
CA GLU A 275 -14.55 -3.81 -2.39
C GLU A 275 -15.93 -3.34 -1.91
N VAL A 276 -15.95 -2.49 -0.88
CA VAL A 276 -17.18 -2.00 -0.26
C VAL A 276 -18.08 -1.30 -1.30
N GLY A 277 -19.32 -1.77 -1.41
CA GLY A 277 -20.33 -1.32 -2.36
C GLY A 277 -20.39 -2.11 -3.67
N MET A 278 -19.40 -2.95 -3.99
CA MET A 278 -19.46 -3.84 -5.16
C MET A 278 -20.44 -4.99 -4.94
N LEU A 279 -20.86 -5.65 -6.03
CA LEU A 279 -21.52 -6.95 -5.98
C LEU A 279 -20.52 -7.99 -5.50
N ALA A 280 -20.90 -8.81 -4.52
CA ALA A 280 -20.03 -9.84 -3.99
C ALA A 280 -19.86 -10.97 -5.03
N PRO A 281 -18.63 -11.47 -5.27
CA PRO A 281 -18.40 -12.62 -6.14
C PRO A 281 -19.21 -13.84 -5.72
N ALA A 282 -19.99 -14.40 -6.64
CA ALA A 282 -20.68 -15.66 -6.39
C ALA A 282 -19.66 -16.80 -6.21
N PHE A 283 -19.99 -17.78 -5.38
CA PHE A 283 -19.16 -18.96 -5.15
C PHE A 283 -20.00 -20.21 -4.90
N SER A 284 -19.37 -21.36 -5.14
CA SER A 284 -19.82 -22.67 -4.66
C SER A 284 -18.67 -23.28 -3.86
N ALA A 285 -18.98 -23.96 -2.75
CA ALA A 285 -17.95 -24.55 -1.89
C ALA A 285 -18.43 -25.82 -1.21
N THR A 286 -17.51 -26.76 -1.02
CA THR A 286 -17.69 -27.97 -0.22
C THR A 286 -17.27 -27.69 1.21
N THR A 287 -18.24 -27.77 2.12
CA THR A 287 -18.01 -27.63 3.57
C THR A 287 -17.20 -28.80 4.12
N THR A 288 -16.62 -28.64 5.31
CA THR A 288 -15.89 -29.72 6.01
C THR A 288 -16.77 -30.93 6.37
N THR A 289 -18.10 -30.80 6.31
CA THR A 289 -19.06 -31.90 6.50
C THR A 289 -19.47 -32.57 5.19
N GLY A 290 -18.92 -32.13 4.04
CA GLY A 290 -19.20 -32.68 2.71
C GLY A 290 -20.40 -32.08 1.99
N SER A 291 -21.15 -31.18 2.62
CA SER A 291 -22.26 -30.46 1.98
C SER A 291 -21.74 -29.39 1.03
N ILE A 292 -22.39 -29.24 -0.12
CA ILE A 292 -22.13 -28.14 -1.05
C ILE A 292 -23.03 -26.96 -0.69
N ILE A 293 -22.47 -25.76 -0.67
CA ILE A 293 -23.21 -24.51 -0.50
C ILE A 293 -22.99 -23.61 -1.71
N ASN A 294 -24.00 -22.86 -2.10
CA ASN A 294 -23.88 -21.81 -3.11
C ASN A 294 -24.22 -20.47 -2.47
N SER A 295 -23.45 -19.44 -2.79
CA SER A 295 -23.67 -18.09 -2.24
C SER A 295 -25.06 -17.54 -2.57
N THR A 296 -25.60 -17.91 -3.74
CA THR A 296 -26.94 -17.49 -4.20
C THR A 296 -28.06 -17.92 -3.25
N ASP A 297 -27.85 -18.99 -2.50
CA ASP A 297 -28.83 -19.57 -1.58
C ASP A 297 -28.74 -18.96 -0.17
N LEU A 298 -27.78 -18.04 0.06
CA LEU A 298 -27.45 -17.47 1.37
C LEU A 298 -27.83 -15.99 1.49
N HIS A 299 -28.63 -15.44 0.58
CA HIS A 299 -29.01 -14.03 0.57
C HIS A 299 -30.32 -13.72 1.33
N ASP A 300 -30.96 -14.72 1.94
CA ASP A 300 -32.09 -14.50 2.86
C ASP A 300 -31.68 -13.74 4.14
N LYS A 301 -30.38 -13.82 4.49
CA LYS A 301 -29.74 -13.12 5.60
C LYS A 301 -28.48 -12.39 5.12
N ILE A 302 -27.96 -11.52 5.99
CA ILE A 302 -26.59 -11.01 5.82
C ILE A 302 -25.64 -12.21 5.90
N LEU A 303 -24.65 -12.26 5.00
CA LEU A 303 -23.61 -13.27 4.97
C LEU A 303 -22.29 -12.68 5.46
N ILE A 304 -21.63 -13.38 6.39
CA ILE A 304 -20.32 -13.01 6.91
C ILE A 304 -19.32 -14.10 6.53
N ILE A 305 -18.31 -13.74 5.74
CA ILE A 305 -17.18 -14.62 5.43
C ILE A 305 -16.04 -14.25 6.36
N VAL A 306 -15.62 -15.20 7.20
CA VAL A 306 -14.58 -15.05 8.21
C VAL A 306 -13.33 -15.80 7.76
N ASN A 307 -12.31 -15.08 7.30
CA ASN A 307 -10.98 -15.68 7.15
C ASN A 307 -10.32 -15.81 8.53
N SER A 308 -10.06 -17.04 8.96
CA SER A 308 -9.19 -17.33 10.09
C SER A 308 -7.84 -17.87 9.64
N CYS A 309 -6.85 -17.86 10.51
CA CYS A 309 -5.52 -18.40 10.23
C CYS A 309 -5.10 -19.30 11.40
N GLY A 310 -4.90 -20.59 11.16
CA GLY A 310 -4.39 -21.52 12.17
C GLY A 310 -2.87 -21.49 12.35
N CYS A 311 -2.13 -20.75 11.51
CA CYS A 311 -0.66 -20.75 11.51
C CYS A 311 -0.10 -20.07 12.76
N GLY A 312 1.02 -20.59 13.27
CA GLY A 312 1.74 -19.96 14.39
C GLY A 312 0.97 -19.90 15.72
N GLY A 313 -0.11 -20.68 15.87
CA GLY A 313 -0.92 -20.71 17.10
C GLY A 313 -1.97 -19.59 17.20
N ASP A 314 -2.37 -18.95 16.08
CA ASP A 314 -3.46 -17.98 16.10
C ASP A 314 -4.82 -18.65 16.38
N VAL A 315 -5.19 -18.62 17.66
CA VAL A 315 -6.50 -19.07 18.15
C VAL A 315 -7.55 -17.97 18.12
N ALA A 316 -7.14 -16.70 18.02
CA ALA A 316 -8.02 -15.56 18.19
C ALA A 316 -8.99 -15.40 17.02
N SER A 317 -8.49 -15.57 15.78
CA SER A 317 -9.33 -15.51 14.58
C SER A 317 -10.35 -16.66 14.51
N THR A 318 -9.93 -17.87 14.90
CA THR A 318 -10.84 -19.02 15.01
C THR A 318 -11.88 -18.84 16.11
N LYS A 319 -11.47 -18.34 17.29
CA LYS A 319 -12.40 -18.04 18.39
C LYS A 319 -13.44 -17.00 17.98
N ALA A 320 -13.01 -15.96 17.27
CA ALA A 320 -13.90 -14.92 16.78
C ALA A 320 -15.00 -15.48 15.87
N PHE A 321 -14.69 -16.41 14.97
CA PHE A 321 -15.72 -17.10 14.17
C PHE A 321 -16.79 -17.76 15.04
N PHE A 322 -16.38 -18.53 16.06
CA PHE A 322 -17.33 -19.19 16.96
C PHE A 322 -18.14 -18.19 17.80
N ASP A 323 -17.49 -17.15 18.32
CA ASP A 323 -18.17 -16.10 19.08
C ASP A 323 -19.23 -15.38 18.21
N ILE A 324 -18.91 -15.02 16.97
CA ILE A 324 -19.83 -14.39 16.01
C ILE A 324 -21.00 -15.34 15.71
N SER A 325 -20.70 -16.60 15.39
CA SER A 325 -21.72 -17.62 15.07
C SER A 325 -22.69 -17.82 16.23
N ASN A 326 -22.18 -17.93 17.46
CA ASN A 326 -23.00 -18.10 18.66
C ASN A 326 -23.87 -16.86 18.94
N LYS A 327 -23.31 -15.66 18.77
CA LYS A 327 -24.00 -14.41 19.10
C LYS A 327 -25.03 -13.99 18.05
N TYR A 328 -24.73 -14.21 16.76
CA TYR A 328 -25.50 -13.66 15.65
C TYR A 328 -26.06 -14.69 14.67
N GLY A 329 -25.72 -15.98 14.78
CA GLY A 329 -26.05 -17.01 13.77
C GLY A 329 -27.55 -17.21 13.49
N SER A 330 -28.44 -16.78 14.38
CA SER A 330 -29.89 -16.75 14.08
C SER A 330 -30.25 -15.66 13.06
N LYS A 331 -29.50 -14.56 13.01
CA LYS A 331 -29.75 -13.36 12.19
C LYS A 331 -28.89 -13.29 10.93
N VAL A 332 -27.73 -13.95 10.91
CA VAL A 332 -26.76 -13.90 9.81
C VAL A 332 -26.25 -15.30 9.48
N HIS A 333 -25.82 -15.51 8.23
CA HIS A 333 -25.01 -16.66 7.86
C HIS A 333 -23.54 -16.35 8.17
N VAL A 334 -22.83 -17.30 8.77
CA VAL A 334 -21.40 -17.14 9.09
C VAL A 334 -20.64 -18.31 8.51
N ILE A 335 -19.66 -18.01 7.65
CA ILE A 335 -18.78 -18.97 7.01
C ILE A 335 -17.37 -18.77 7.53
N ARG A 336 -16.74 -19.83 8.05
CA ARG A 336 -15.30 -19.84 8.31
C ARG A 336 -14.54 -20.33 7.08
N MET A 337 -13.49 -19.62 6.71
CA MET A 337 -12.48 -20.08 5.76
C MET A 337 -11.14 -20.20 6.46
N ASP A 338 -10.49 -21.35 6.31
CA ASP A 338 -9.13 -21.60 6.79
C ASP A 338 -8.52 -22.77 6.00
N SER A 339 -7.21 -22.95 6.12
CA SER A 339 -6.52 -24.11 5.58
C SER A 339 -6.44 -25.24 6.62
N ALA A 340 -6.52 -26.49 6.16
CA ALA A 340 -6.27 -27.69 6.97
C ALA A 340 -7.16 -27.76 8.23
N ILE A 341 -8.47 -27.53 8.08
CA ILE A 341 -9.41 -27.51 9.22
C ILE A 341 -9.60 -28.94 9.74
N LYS A 342 -9.03 -29.20 10.92
CA LYS A 342 -9.14 -30.51 11.60
C LYS A 342 -10.45 -30.67 12.38
N GLU A 343 -10.91 -29.61 13.03
CA GLU A 343 -12.10 -29.63 13.88
C GLU A 343 -13.38 -29.46 13.07
N ARG A 344 -14.13 -30.55 12.90
CA ARG A 344 -15.42 -30.54 12.21
C ARG A 344 -16.53 -30.37 13.24
N LYS A 345 -17.26 -29.25 13.17
CA LYS A 345 -18.38 -28.96 14.06
C LYS A 345 -19.69 -28.90 13.27
N THR A 346 -20.59 -29.82 13.55
CA THR A 346 -21.96 -29.82 13.01
C THR A 346 -22.69 -28.53 13.39
N GLY A 347 -23.56 -28.05 12.50
CA GLY A 347 -24.29 -26.79 12.69
C GLY A 347 -23.47 -25.52 12.43
N THR A 348 -22.23 -25.64 11.95
CA THR A 348 -21.42 -24.49 11.50
C THR A 348 -21.01 -24.67 10.04
N ILE A 349 -20.86 -23.56 9.31
CA ILE A 349 -20.36 -23.59 7.94
C ILE A 349 -18.87 -23.31 7.96
N GLN A 350 -18.07 -24.34 7.71
CA GLN A 350 -16.61 -24.24 7.65
C GLN A 350 -16.14 -24.78 6.30
N ILE A 351 -15.21 -24.07 5.67
CA ILE A 351 -14.65 -24.37 4.35
C ILE A 351 -13.14 -24.53 4.51
N ASP A 352 -12.64 -25.72 4.20
CA ASP A 352 -11.21 -25.96 4.10
C ASP A 352 -10.72 -25.49 2.72
N THR A 353 -9.89 -24.47 2.70
CA THR A 353 -9.40 -23.87 1.46
C THR A 353 -8.29 -24.67 0.77
N GLU A 354 -7.79 -25.75 1.38
CA GLU A 354 -6.83 -26.66 0.74
C GLU A 354 -7.51 -27.65 -0.23
N LEU A 355 -8.84 -27.80 -0.15
CA LEU A 355 -9.58 -28.64 -1.08
C LEU A 355 -9.68 -27.95 -2.45
N GLU A 356 -9.32 -28.65 -3.53
CA GLU A 356 -9.37 -28.09 -4.90
C GLU A 356 -10.78 -27.57 -5.26
N ALA A 357 -11.83 -28.23 -4.76
CA ALA A 357 -13.22 -27.78 -4.93
C ALA A 357 -13.50 -26.37 -4.35
N ASN A 358 -12.67 -25.90 -3.42
CA ASN A 358 -12.81 -24.63 -2.72
C ASN A 358 -11.82 -23.55 -3.20
N LYS A 359 -11.04 -23.83 -4.24
CA LYS A 359 -10.04 -22.90 -4.78
C LYS A 359 -10.64 -21.63 -5.36
N ASP A 360 -11.85 -21.71 -5.89
CA ASP A 360 -12.60 -20.56 -6.41
C ASP A 360 -12.91 -19.54 -5.29
N ILE A 361 -13.55 -19.99 -4.20
CA ILE A 361 -13.84 -19.11 -3.05
C ILE A 361 -12.56 -18.61 -2.39
N TYR A 362 -11.51 -19.45 -2.30
CA TYR A 362 -10.19 -19.04 -1.81
C TYR A 362 -9.64 -17.85 -2.62
N THR A 363 -9.65 -17.94 -3.95
CA THR A 363 -9.11 -16.91 -4.83
C THR A 363 -9.91 -15.61 -4.73
N LYS A 364 -11.23 -15.70 -4.54
CA LYS A 364 -12.12 -14.54 -4.48
C LYS A 364 -12.10 -13.80 -3.16
N TYR A 365 -12.04 -14.52 -2.03
CA TYR A 365 -12.28 -13.95 -0.69
C TYR A 365 -11.12 -14.13 0.29
N ARG A 366 -10.04 -14.82 -0.07
CA ARG A 366 -8.92 -15.03 0.85
C ARG A 366 -7.61 -14.55 0.26
N GLU A 367 -7.29 -15.05 -0.94
CA GLU A 367 -6.12 -14.76 -1.79
C GLU A 367 -4.73 -15.00 -1.14
N THR A 368 -4.64 -15.01 0.19
CA THR A 368 -3.42 -15.20 0.97
C THR A 368 -3.63 -16.21 2.10
N TYR A 369 -2.66 -17.09 2.30
CA TYR A 369 -2.73 -18.19 3.25
C TYR A 369 -3.05 -17.72 4.70
N CYS A 370 -2.56 -16.55 5.10
CA CYS A 370 -2.72 -15.99 6.44
C CYS A 370 -3.68 -14.78 6.52
N SER A 371 -4.66 -14.68 5.62
CA SER A 371 -5.67 -13.62 5.68
C SER A 371 -6.50 -13.69 6.96
N ARG A 372 -6.80 -12.51 7.53
CA ARG A 372 -7.67 -12.33 8.71
C ARG A 372 -8.85 -11.41 8.40
N ILE A 373 -9.13 -11.15 7.14
CA ILE A 373 -10.17 -10.22 6.71
C ILE A 373 -11.54 -10.91 6.79
N CYS A 374 -12.49 -10.25 7.43
CA CYS A 374 -13.91 -10.55 7.36
C CYS A 374 -14.57 -9.70 6.27
N TYR A 375 -15.48 -10.31 5.53
CA TYR A 375 -16.36 -9.63 4.59
C TYR A 375 -17.79 -9.72 5.08
N VAL A 376 -18.50 -8.59 5.12
CA VAL A 376 -19.93 -8.54 5.43
C VAL A 376 -20.68 -8.26 4.14
N ILE A 377 -21.59 -9.15 3.78
CA ILE A 377 -22.32 -9.16 2.52
C ILE A 377 -23.82 -8.99 2.82
N GLY A 378 -24.42 -7.98 2.21
CA GLY A 378 -25.84 -7.66 2.35
C GLY A 378 -26.75 -8.66 1.63
N LYS A 379 -28.04 -8.59 1.94
CA LYS A 379 -29.08 -9.38 1.27
C LYS A 379 -29.23 -9.04 -0.21
N ASP A 380 -28.80 -7.84 -0.60
CA ASP A 380 -28.74 -7.38 -2.00
C ASP A 380 -27.46 -7.83 -2.72
N ASN A 381 -26.71 -8.76 -2.13
CA ASN A 381 -25.45 -9.30 -2.62
C ASN A 381 -24.35 -8.22 -2.77
N ARG A 382 -24.34 -7.16 -1.94
CA ARG A 382 -23.27 -6.17 -1.93
C ARG A 382 -22.34 -6.32 -0.74
N ILE A 383 -21.06 -6.02 -0.93
CA ILE A 383 -20.11 -5.88 0.18
C ILE A 383 -20.50 -4.64 0.99
N LEU A 384 -20.96 -4.84 2.22
CA LEU A 384 -21.30 -3.77 3.15
C LEU A 384 -20.06 -3.21 3.84
N ASP A 385 -19.14 -4.10 4.23
CA ASP A 385 -17.90 -3.73 4.92
C ASP A 385 -16.85 -4.84 4.84
N LYS A 386 -15.60 -4.50 5.16
CA LYS A 386 -14.49 -5.42 5.38
C LYS A 386 -13.64 -4.98 6.58
N PHE A 387 -13.26 -5.91 7.45
CA PHE A 387 -12.50 -5.60 8.69
C PHE A 387 -11.65 -6.78 9.15
N ILE A 388 -10.71 -6.58 10.08
CA ILE A 388 -9.91 -7.68 10.64
C ILE A 388 -10.75 -8.45 11.65
N VAL A 389 -10.83 -9.78 11.51
CA VAL A 389 -11.71 -10.67 12.29
C VAL A 389 -11.60 -10.46 13.80
N THR A 390 -10.43 -10.15 14.33
CA THR A 390 -10.24 -9.92 15.77
C THR A 390 -10.93 -8.65 16.29
N ASP A 391 -11.28 -7.72 15.39
CA ASP A 391 -11.93 -6.44 15.71
C ASP A 391 -13.46 -6.53 15.63
N TRP A 392 -14.02 -7.74 15.40
CA TRP A 392 -15.46 -7.95 15.20
C TRP A 392 -16.34 -7.36 16.29
N LYS A 393 -15.88 -7.33 17.55
CA LYS A 393 -16.65 -6.78 18.68
C LYS A 393 -16.92 -5.29 18.54
N THR A 394 -16.02 -4.57 17.87
CA THR A 394 -16.11 -3.12 17.67
C THR A 394 -16.84 -2.79 16.36
N ASP A 395 -16.57 -3.56 15.31
CA ASP A 395 -16.98 -3.23 13.96
C ASP A 395 -18.31 -3.86 13.56
N LEU A 396 -18.48 -5.17 13.80
CA LEU A 396 -19.65 -5.91 13.34
C LEU A 396 -20.98 -5.38 13.92
N PRO A 397 -21.11 -5.04 15.22
CA PRO A 397 -22.37 -4.51 15.75
C PRO A 397 -22.84 -3.26 15.00
N LYS A 398 -21.93 -2.32 14.73
CA LYS A 398 -22.23 -1.07 14.01
C LYS A 398 -22.69 -1.32 12.58
N ILE A 399 -22.07 -2.30 11.91
CA ILE A 399 -22.44 -2.67 10.54
C ILE A 399 -23.86 -3.26 10.54
N LEU A 400 -24.14 -4.19 11.45
CA LEU A 400 -25.46 -4.85 11.54
C LEU A 400 -26.56 -3.87 11.94
N GLU A 401 -26.31 -2.94 12.86
CA GLU A 401 -27.27 -1.89 13.26
C GLU A 401 -27.67 -0.96 12.11
N ASN A 402 -26.77 -0.72 11.15
CA ASN A 402 -27.05 0.12 9.98
C ASN A 402 -27.63 -0.66 8.79
N SER A 403 -27.71 -2.00 8.88
CA SER A 403 -28.06 -2.88 7.76
C SER A 403 -29.30 -3.74 8.02
N ILE A 404 -29.81 -3.72 9.26
CA ILE A 404 -31.08 -4.32 9.71
C ILE A 404 -32.07 -3.19 9.87
#